data_AF-A0A0B5FC25-F1
#
_entry.id   AF-A0A0B5FC25-F1
#
_cell.length_a   1.000
_cell.length_b   1.000
_cell.length_c   1.000
_cell.angle_alpha   90.00
_cell.angle_beta   90.00
_cell.angle_gamma   90.00
#
_symmetry.space_group_name_H-M   'P 1'
#
loop_
_entity.id
_entity.type
_entity.pdbx_description
1 polymer ?
#
loop_
_entity_poly.entity_id
_entity_poly.type
_entity_poly.pdbx_seq_one_letter_code
_entity_poly.pdbx_strand_id
1 'polypeptide(L)'
;MNKILIFLLLSVAPVFAFAASGIEGRVAWRGQLVEGVRVHAYRSIADIATGGEVAVSPPVDVDGTYRLELPPGNYYLVARDFEGEPREGGYFCYYSGAPVRVENESFSQVGFNLVRIPEQVDVEPGGSSGIEGEITFQDELLERCYLYVYTDPERGFKGPGYVIAPVEKGRFRLRLPPGEYWILARKRAAGGRFGPIEIGDYFNFYYGNPVRVGEGEMHPVHIETVTRLDMLEKGDSPFRGVSGRILDSEGRPVSGVRVFAYQDPAMTGTPAAMSSPSGEDGLYRLPLSAQGPWYFLARESLGGPAGPDELQGRYQGGAGSGLNLSSENPSLEVDIHVRSSM
;
A
#
# COMPACT_ATOMS: atom_id res chain seq x y z
N MET A 1 -22.13 -69.18 -31.08
CA MET A 1 -21.42 -68.10 -31.79
C MET A 1 -22.28 -66.86 -31.71
N ASN A 2 -21.90 -65.86 -30.90
CA ASN A 2 -22.25 -64.43 -31.03
C ASN A 2 -21.71 -63.70 -29.79
N LYS A 3 -20.61 -62.97 -29.97
CA LYS A 3 -20.10 -62.00 -28.99
C LYS A 3 -20.69 -60.64 -29.35
N ILE A 4 -21.46 -60.06 -28.44
CA ILE A 4 -21.91 -58.66 -28.52
C ILE A 4 -20.82 -57.81 -27.88
N LEU A 5 -20.22 -56.91 -28.67
CA LEU A 5 -19.24 -55.93 -28.23
C LEU A 5 -19.98 -54.64 -27.88
N ILE A 6 -19.97 -54.25 -26.60
CA ILE A 6 -20.51 -52.96 -26.14
C ILE A 6 -19.36 -51.95 -26.18
N PHE A 7 -19.50 -50.92 -27.03
CA PHE A 7 -18.58 -49.78 -27.09
C PHE A 7 -19.11 -48.69 -26.16
N LEU A 8 -18.38 -48.40 -25.08
CA LEU A 8 -18.69 -47.31 -24.16
C LEU A 8 -17.99 -46.03 -24.66
N LEU A 9 -18.77 -45.05 -25.14
CA LEU A 9 -18.24 -43.74 -25.50
C LEU A 9 -18.00 -42.92 -24.23
N LEU A 10 -16.74 -42.62 -23.90
CA LEU A 10 -16.39 -41.63 -22.89
C LEU A 10 -16.61 -40.23 -23.47
N SER A 11 -17.63 -39.52 -22.98
CA SER A 11 -17.82 -38.09 -23.22
C SER A 11 -16.84 -37.29 -22.33
N VAL A 12 -15.75 -36.80 -22.93
CA VAL A 12 -14.85 -35.84 -22.30
C VAL A 12 -15.53 -34.46 -22.35
N ALA A 13 -16.06 -34.00 -21.23
CA ALA A 13 -16.52 -32.62 -21.10
C ALA A 13 -15.29 -31.68 -21.08
N PRO A 14 -15.26 -30.60 -21.87
CA PRO A 14 -14.19 -29.63 -21.80
C PRO A 14 -14.23 -28.93 -20.44
N VAL A 15 -13.18 -29.14 -19.65
CA VAL A 15 -12.94 -28.35 -18.44
C VAL A 15 -12.52 -26.96 -18.90
N PHE A 16 -13.38 -25.98 -18.72
CA PHE A 16 -12.99 -24.57 -18.87
C PHE A 16 -12.00 -24.25 -17.75
N ALA A 17 -10.70 -24.26 -18.07
CA ALA A 17 -9.68 -23.68 -17.21
C ALA A 17 -9.85 -22.16 -17.26
N PHE A 18 -10.50 -21.58 -16.25
CA PHE A 18 -10.42 -20.15 -16.03
C PHE A 18 -8.95 -19.77 -15.77
N ALA A 19 -8.45 -18.73 -16.43
CA ALA A 19 -7.09 -18.28 -16.18
C ALA A 19 -6.96 -17.82 -14.72
N ALA A 20 -5.91 -18.28 -14.03
CA ALA A 20 -5.71 -17.98 -12.62
C ALA A 20 -5.48 -16.48 -12.41
N SER A 21 -5.82 -15.99 -11.22
CA SER A 21 -5.53 -14.63 -10.76
C SER A 21 -4.73 -14.68 -9.47
N GLY A 22 -3.96 -13.64 -9.15
CA GLY A 22 -3.23 -13.62 -7.89
C GLY A 22 -2.18 -12.53 -7.77
N ILE A 23 -1.18 -12.83 -6.97
CA ILE A 23 0.03 -12.04 -6.80
C ILE A 23 1.26 -12.92 -7.01
N GLU A 24 2.33 -12.32 -7.47
CA GLU A 24 3.63 -12.97 -7.58
C GLU A 24 4.75 -11.96 -7.49
N GLY A 25 5.96 -12.43 -7.27
CA GLY A 25 7.15 -11.58 -7.33
C GLY A 25 8.28 -12.16 -6.54
N ARG A 26 9.06 -11.30 -5.88
CA ARG A 26 10.29 -11.69 -5.19
C ARG A 26 10.37 -11.20 -3.76
N VAL A 27 10.99 -12.02 -2.92
CA VAL A 27 11.26 -11.73 -1.51
C VAL A 27 12.76 -11.77 -1.28
N ALA A 28 13.31 -10.74 -0.63
CA ALA A 28 14.72 -10.69 -0.26
C ALA A 28 14.93 -9.86 0.99
N TRP A 29 16.01 -10.13 1.74
CA TRP A 29 16.52 -9.28 2.81
C TRP A 29 17.85 -8.70 2.37
N ARG A 30 17.94 -7.38 2.13
CA ARG A 30 19.19 -6.72 1.68
C ARG A 30 19.83 -7.40 0.45
N GLY A 31 18.99 -7.88 -0.47
CA GLY A 31 19.41 -8.61 -1.67
C GLY A 31 19.80 -10.08 -1.43
N GLN A 32 19.74 -10.56 -0.20
CA GLN A 32 19.94 -11.96 0.15
C GLN A 32 18.62 -12.73 0.12
N LEU A 33 18.70 -13.97 -0.35
CA LEU A 33 17.59 -14.91 -0.40
C LEU A 33 17.36 -15.49 1.00
N VAL A 34 16.10 -15.60 1.40
CA VAL A 34 15.71 -16.08 2.74
C VAL A 34 14.77 -17.26 2.58
N GLU A 35 15.18 -18.41 3.11
CA GLU A 35 14.38 -19.63 3.06
C GLU A 35 13.19 -19.59 4.03
N GLY A 36 12.14 -20.37 3.74
CA GLY A 36 11.02 -20.58 4.65
C GLY A 36 10.03 -19.42 4.75
N VAL A 37 10.30 -18.29 4.09
CA VAL A 37 9.37 -17.15 4.04
C VAL A 37 8.11 -17.53 3.28
N ARG A 38 6.96 -17.08 3.76
CA ARG A 38 5.65 -17.19 3.09
C ARG A 38 5.00 -15.82 2.99
N VAL A 39 4.14 -15.65 1.99
CA VAL A 39 3.35 -14.45 1.78
C VAL A 39 1.91 -14.71 2.22
N HIS A 40 1.43 -13.92 3.17
CA HIS A 40 0.09 -13.97 3.74
C HIS A 40 -0.75 -12.82 3.18
N ALA A 41 -1.99 -13.11 2.81
CA ALA A 41 -2.93 -12.13 2.27
C ALA A 41 -4.12 -11.93 3.22
N TYR A 42 -4.53 -10.66 3.39
CA TYR A 42 -5.57 -10.22 4.31
C TYR A 42 -6.57 -9.29 3.61
N ARG A 43 -7.82 -9.22 4.11
CA ARG A 43 -8.84 -8.30 3.57
C ARG A 43 -8.77 -6.92 4.20
N SER A 44 -8.37 -6.86 5.47
CA SER A 44 -8.15 -5.63 6.22
C SER A 44 -6.79 -5.67 6.92
N ILE A 45 -6.33 -4.51 7.38
CA ILE A 45 -5.12 -4.44 8.24
C ILE A 45 -5.41 -5.05 9.62
N ALA A 46 -6.63 -4.89 10.14
CA ALA A 46 -7.02 -5.43 11.44
C ALA A 46 -6.86 -6.97 11.48
N ASP A 47 -7.12 -7.64 10.35
CA ASP A 47 -6.98 -9.09 10.21
C ASP A 47 -5.54 -9.57 10.42
N ILE A 48 -4.53 -8.72 10.17
CA ILE A 48 -3.11 -9.08 10.37
C ILE A 48 -2.86 -9.40 11.85
N ALA A 49 -3.40 -8.58 12.75
CA ALA A 49 -3.21 -8.70 14.19
C ALA A 49 -3.96 -9.89 14.79
N THR A 50 -5.04 -10.35 14.14
CA THR A 50 -5.91 -11.42 14.65
C THR A 50 -5.67 -12.77 13.97
N GLY A 51 -4.76 -12.84 12.98
CA GLY A 51 -4.51 -14.07 12.19
C GLY A 51 -5.64 -14.39 11.20
N GLY A 52 -6.30 -13.36 10.66
CA GLY A 52 -7.39 -13.48 9.70
C GLY A 52 -6.94 -13.61 8.25
N GLU A 53 -5.85 -14.33 7.97
CA GLU A 53 -5.40 -14.52 6.59
C GLU A 53 -6.46 -15.25 5.74
N VAL A 54 -6.64 -14.76 4.51
CA VAL A 54 -7.54 -15.39 3.53
C VAL A 54 -6.81 -16.32 2.57
N ALA A 55 -5.48 -16.22 2.49
CA ALA A 55 -4.62 -17.14 1.77
C ALA A 55 -3.16 -17.00 2.24
N VAL A 56 -2.39 -18.07 2.08
CA VAL A 56 -0.94 -18.12 2.35
C VAL A 56 -0.25 -18.82 1.19
N SER A 57 0.85 -18.26 0.70
CA SER A 57 1.65 -18.89 -0.34
C SER A 57 2.36 -20.16 0.17
N PRO A 58 2.77 -21.06 -0.74
CA PRO A 58 3.89 -21.96 -0.44
C PRO A 58 5.13 -21.17 0.03
N PRO A 59 6.11 -21.82 0.68
CA PRO A 59 7.41 -21.21 0.92
C PRO A 59 8.00 -20.63 -0.37
N VAL A 60 8.61 -19.45 -0.26
CA VAL A 60 9.36 -18.80 -1.34
C VAL A 60 10.40 -19.78 -1.89
N ASP A 61 10.52 -19.81 -3.22
CA ASP A 61 11.45 -20.67 -3.93
C ASP A 61 12.91 -20.28 -3.63
N VAL A 62 13.84 -21.20 -3.94
CA VAL A 62 15.27 -21.02 -3.69
C VAL A 62 15.90 -19.81 -4.40
N ASP A 63 15.23 -19.26 -5.41
CA ASP A 63 15.64 -18.06 -6.15
C ASP A 63 14.95 -16.78 -5.64
N GLY A 64 14.18 -16.88 -4.56
CA GLY A 64 13.44 -15.78 -3.95
C GLY A 64 12.08 -15.51 -4.58
N THR A 65 11.65 -16.28 -5.58
CA THR A 65 10.35 -16.08 -6.23
C THR A 65 9.20 -16.72 -5.45
N TYR A 66 8.01 -16.16 -5.60
CA TYR A 66 6.80 -16.72 -5.01
C TYR A 66 5.59 -16.43 -5.89
N ARG A 67 4.55 -17.25 -5.71
CA ARG A 67 3.24 -17.06 -6.33
C ARG A 67 2.14 -17.43 -5.35
N LEU A 68 1.07 -16.63 -5.34
CA LEU A 68 -0.12 -16.85 -4.53
C LEU A 68 -1.35 -16.56 -5.37
N GLU A 69 -2.15 -17.59 -5.61
CA GLU A 69 -3.45 -17.43 -6.28
C GLU A 69 -4.43 -16.75 -5.34
N LEU A 70 -5.10 -15.71 -5.84
CA LEU A 70 -6.11 -14.95 -5.12
C LEU A 70 -7.25 -14.62 -6.08
N PRO A 71 -8.51 -14.71 -5.63
CA PRO A 71 -9.61 -14.17 -6.42
C PRO A 71 -9.47 -12.64 -6.56
N PRO A 72 -10.09 -12.03 -7.58
CA PRO A 72 -10.06 -10.58 -7.76
C PRO A 72 -10.50 -9.83 -6.49
N GLY A 73 -9.80 -8.76 -6.15
CA GLY A 73 -10.05 -8.00 -4.92
C GLY A 73 -8.89 -7.13 -4.49
N ASN A 74 -9.04 -6.50 -3.32
CA ASN A 74 -7.97 -5.73 -2.67
C ASN A 74 -7.45 -6.52 -1.47
N TYR A 75 -6.13 -6.55 -1.30
CA TYR A 75 -5.45 -7.33 -0.28
C TYR A 75 -4.35 -6.53 0.41
N TYR A 76 -4.20 -6.75 1.70
CA TYR A 76 -3.04 -6.33 2.48
C TYR A 76 -2.12 -7.55 2.61
N LEU A 77 -0.81 -7.34 2.46
CA LEU A 77 0.14 -8.45 2.32
C LEU A 77 1.27 -8.33 3.32
N VAL A 78 1.63 -9.47 3.91
CA VAL A 78 2.78 -9.62 4.81
C VAL A 78 3.63 -10.80 4.34
N ALA A 79 4.94 -10.61 4.25
CA ALA A 79 5.89 -11.69 4.10
C ALA A 79 6.58 -11.97 5.44
N ARG A 80 6.58 -13.23 5.88
CA ARG A 80 7.23 -13.66 7.14
C ARG A 80 7.66 -15.12 7.12
N ASP A 81 8.62 -15.50 7.95
CA ASP A 81 9.12 -16.87 8.10
C ASP A 81 8.62 -17.57 9.40
N PHE A 82 7.71 -16.93 10.13
CA PHE A 82 7.17 -17.41 11.40
C PHE A 82 5.64 -17.45 11.40
N GLU A 83 5.10 -18.32 12.26
CA GLU A 83 3.68 -18.41 12.57
C GLU A 83 3.41 -17.76 13.94
N GLY A 84 2.25 -17.14 14.10
CA GLY A 84 1.89 -16.44 15.34
C GLY A 84 2.74 -15.19 15.58
N GLU A 85 3.25 -15.06 16.81
CA GLU A 85 3.97 -13.88 17.29
C GLU A 85 5.36 -13.72 16.63
N PRO A 86 5.83 -12.48 16.40
CA PRO A 86 7.18 -12.21 15.91
C PRO A 86 8.26 -12.82 16.80
N ARG A 87 9.22 -13.51 16.17
CA ARG A 87 10.38 -14.12 16.85
C ARG A 87 11.67 -13.37 16.53
N GLU A 88 12.56 -13.24 17.52
CA GLU A 88 13.90 -12.72 17.30
C GLU A 88 14.60 -13.46 16.14
N GLY A 89 15.27 -12.70 15.29
CA GLY A 89 16.01 -13.21 14.14
C GLY A 89 15.13 -13.69 12.98
N GLY A 90 13.81 -13.74 13.16
CA GLY A 90 12.84 -13.97 12.08
C GLY A 90 12.78 -12.80 11.11
N TYR A 91 12.12 -13.01 9.99
CA TYR A 91 11.98 -12.03 8.92
C TYR A 91 10.55 -11.56 8.77
N PHE A 92 10.38 -10.28 8.51
CA PHE A 92 9.07 -9.65 8.38
C PHE A 92 9.10 -8.55 7.30
N CYS A 93 8.01 -8.39 6.56
CA CYS A 93 7.74 -7.22 5.75
C CYS A 93 6.24 -7.05 5.56
N TYR A 94 5.72 -5.87 5.85
CA TYR A 94 4.41 -5.44 5.37
C TYR A 94 4.58 -4.70 4.04
N TYR A 95 3.76 -5.04 3.04
CA TYR A 95 3.88 -4.42 1.72
C TYR A 95 3.44 -2.96 1.72
N SER A 96 4.36 -2.04 1.41
CA SER A 96 4.12 -0.58 1.49
C SER A 96 3.19 -0.05 0.40
N GLY A 97 3.05 -0.75 -0.72
CA GLY A 97 2.09 -0.43 -1.79
C GLY A 97 0.66 -0.91 -1.52
N ALA A 98 0.34 -1.28 -0.28
CA ALA A 98 -0.97 -1.79 0.08
C ALA A 98 -2.10 -0.71 0.01
N PRO A 99 -3.35 -1.12 -0.29
CA PRO A 99 -3.73 -2.48 -0.66
C PRO A 99 -3.28 -2.83 -2.08
N VAL A 100 -2.85 -4.09 -2.27
CA VAL A 100 -2.59 -4.65 -3.59
C VAL A 100 -3.90 -5.08 -4.21
N ARG A 101 -4.12 -4.66 -5.45
CA ARG A 101 -5.28 -5.07 -6.22
C ARG A 101 -4.93 -6.28 -7.08
N VAL A 102 -5.75 -7.31 -7.01
CA VAL A 102 -5.74 -8.47 -7.92
C VAL A 102 -6.91 -8.31 -8.88
N GLU A 103 -6.63 -8.38 -10.18
CA GLU A 103 -7.66 -8.36 -11.22
C GLU A 103 -7.91 -9.75 -11.78
N ASN A 104 -9.04 -9.92 -12.47
CA ASN A 104 -9.40 -11.19 -13.07
C ASN A 104 -8.39 -11.60 -14.14
N GLU A 105 -8.01 -12.87 -14.10
CA GLU A 105 -7.09 -13.54 -15.03
C GLU A 105 -5.70 -12.88 -15.10
N SER A 106 -5.24 -12.29 -13.99
CA SER A 106 -3.97 -11.56 -13.93
C SER A 106 -3.23 -11.76 -12.60
N PHE A 107 -1.91 -11.61 -12.64
CA PHE A 107 -1.06 -11.61 -11.45
C PHE A 107 -0.45 -10.23 -11.25
N SER A 108 -0.67 -9.66 -10.07
CA SER A 108 -0.04 -8.40 -9.68
C SER A 108 1.37 -8.67 -9.18
N GLN A 109 2.34 -7.93 -9.73
CA GLN A 109 3.72 -7.99 -9.28
C GLN A 109 3.85 -7.29 -7.93
N VAL A 110 4.36 -8.02 -6.95
CA VAL A 110 4.56 -7.56 -5.58
C VAL A 110 5.87 -8.14 -5.10
N GLY A 111 6.73 -7.28 -4.57
CA GLY A 111 7.99 -7.73 -3.97
C GLY A 111 8.18 -7.21 -2.57
N PHE A 112 8.94 -7.97 -1.79
CA PHE A 112 9.17 -7.70 -0.37
C PHE A 112 10.65 -7.51 -0.11
N ASN A 113 10.99 -6.36 0.44
CA ASN A 113 12.27 -6.14 1.11
C ASN A 113 12.05 -6.40 2.59
N LEU A 114 12.55 -7.53 3.06
CA LEU A 114 12.40 -7.97 4.44
C LEU A 114 13.23 -7.08 5.37
N VAL A 115 12.81 -7.07 6.64
CA VAL A 115 13.65 -6.69 7.77
C VAL A 115 13.88 -7.92 8.63
N ARG A 116 14.98 -7.93 9.38
CA ARG A 116 15.26 -8.96 10.38
C ARG A 116 14.79 -8.45 11.73
N ILE A 117 13.97 -9.22 12.42
CA ILE A 117 13.45 -8.87 13.74
C ILE A 117 14.63 -8.84 14.72
N PRO A 118 14.88 -7.70 15.39
CA PRO A 118 15.97 -7.59 16.35
C PRO A 118 15.67 -8.37 17.63
N GLU A 119 16.67 -8.46 18.51
CA GLU A 119 16.47 -8.92 19.89
C GLU A 119 15.37 -8.08 20.55
N GLN A 120 14.38 -8.76 21.14
CA GLN A 120 13.28 -8.11 21.81
C GLN A 120 13.74 -7.70 23.21
N VAL A 121 13.65 -6.40 23.49
CA VAL A 121 13.96 -5.85 24.81
C VAL A 121 12.69 -5.93 25.66
N ASP A 122 12.83 -6.36 26.91
CA ASP A 122 11.72 -6.42 27.86
C ASP A 122 11.13 -5.03 28.11
N VAL A 123 9.82 -5.00 28.33
CA VAL A 123 9.11 -3.78 28.73
C VAL A 123 9.51 -3.42 30.15
N GLU A 124 10.08 -2.24 30.34
CA GLU A 124 10.45 -1.76 31.66
C GLU A 124 9.28 -1.03 32.34
N PRO A 125 9.00 -1.33 33.62
CA PRO A 125 8.15 -0.49 34.45
C PRO A 125 8.80 0.89 34.62
N GLY A 126 8.11 1.93 34.17
CA GLY A 126 8.51 3.33 34.27
C GLY A 126 7.48 4.18 35.00
N GLY A 127 7.89 5.38 35.44
CA GLY A 127 6.97 6.37 36.02
C GLY A 127 5.99 7.00 35.00
N SER A 128 5.95 6.52 33.75
CA SER A 128 5.06 7.01 32.70
C SER A 128 4.81 5.93 31.65
N SER A 129 3.60 5.91 31.07
CA SER A 129 3.25 5.05 29.93
C SER A 129 3.73 5.62 28.59
N GLY A 130 4.16 4.75 27.67
CA GLY A 130 4.54 5.16 26.32
C GLY A 130 5.35 4.15 25.52
N ILE A 131 5.97 4.67 24.47
CA ILE A 131 6.90 3.94 23.59
C ILE A 131 8.22 4.70 23.48
N GLU A 132 9.30 3.98 23.27
CA GLU A 132 10.61 4.55 22.95
C GLU A 132 11.42 3.64 22.05
N GLY A 133 12.40 4.20 21.37
CA GLY A 133 13.34 3.39 20.60
C GLY A 133 13.87 4.10 19.37
N GLU A 134 14.02 3.33 18.29
CA GLU A 134 14.84 3.70 17.15
C GLU A 134 14.12 3.43 15.82
N ILE A 135 14.36 4.30 14.85
CA ILE A 135 14.02 4.13 13.44
C ILE A 135 15.33 4.04 12.67
N THR A 136 15.52 2.95 11.94
CA THR A 136 16.76 2.66 11.23
C THR A 136 16.53 2.42 9.74
N PHE A 137 17.61 2.40 8.96
CA PHE A 137 17.65 1.86 7.60
C PHE A 137 18.98 1.14 7.47
N GLN A 138 18.95 -0.18 7.20
CA GLN A 138 20.16 -1.01 7.14
C GLN A 138 21.03 -0.88 8.41
N ASP A 139 20.42 -1.00 9.58
CA ASP A 139 21.03 -0.86 10.93
C ASP A 139 21.56 0.54 11.27
N GLU A 140 21.46 1.53 10.38
CA GLU A 140 21.86 2.90 10.67
C GLU A 140 20.65 3.75 11.10
N LEU A 141 20.84 4.65 12.08
CA LEU A 141 19.80 5.56 12.53
C LEU A 141 19.29 6.45 11.38
N LEU A 142 17.98 6.38 11.10
CA LEU A 142 17.38 7.14 10.02
C LEU A 142 17.00 8.54 10.49
N GLU A 143 17.79 9.52 10.06
CA GLU A 143 17.50 10.93 10.35
C GLU A 143 16.32 11.48 9.54
N ARG A 144 15.66 12.51 10.09
CA ARG A 144 14.60 13.32 9.46
C ARG A 144 13.43 12.46 8.96
N CYS A 145 12.98 11.54 9.80
CA CYS A 145 11.79 10.74 9.54
C CYS A 145 10.63 11.16 10.46
N TYR A 146 9.49 10.50 10.30
CA TYR A 146 8.30 10.72 11.12
C TYR A 146 7.79 9.38 11.65
N LEU A 147 7.46 9.36 12.94
CA LEU A 147 6.75 8.29 13.61
C LEU A 147 5.25 8.60 13.57
N TYR A 148 4.46 7.64 13.08
CA TYR A 148 3.00 7.74 13.04
C TYR A 148 2.43 6.73 14.02
N VAL A 149 1.53 7.21 14.87
CA VAL A 149 0.80 6.39 15.82
C VAL A 149 -0.68 6.50 15.48
N TYR A 150 -1.33 5.36 15.32
CA TYR A 150 -2.77 5.23 15.07
C TYR A 150 -3.42 4.41 16.17
N THR A 151 -4.70 4.68 16.44
CA THR A 151 -5.54 3.92 17.37
C THR A 151 -6.59 3.08 16.65
N ASP A 152 -6.62 3.15 15.31
CA ASP A 152 -7.61 2.51 14.46
C ASP A 152 -6.96 2.09 13.13
N PRO A 153 -6.90 0.78 12.81
CA PRO A 153 -6.36 0.28 11.55
C PRO A 153 -7.36 0.32 10.38
N GLU A 154 -8.66 0.51 10.61
CA GLU A 154 -9.73 0.35 9.61
C GLU A 154 -9.57 1.28 8.40
N ARG A 155 -8.94 2.44 8.59
CA ARG A 155 -8.70 3.42 7.53
C ARG A 155 -7.41 3.20 6.74
N GLY A 156 -6.74 2.06 6.93
CA GLY A 156 -5.53 1.72 6.17
C GLY A 156 -4.34 2.65 6.49
N PHE A 157 -4.32 3.26 7.68
CA PHE A 157 -3.35 4.29 8.09
C PHE A 157 -3.24 5.47 7.10
N LYS A 158 -4.37 5.82 6.48
CA LYS A 158 -4.55 7.02 5.65
C LYS A 158 -5.05 8.18 6.53
N GLY A 159 -4.65 9.40 6.17
CA GLY A 159 -5.05 10.59 6.92
C GLY A 159 -4.25 10.80 8.21
N PRO A 160 -4.69 11.74 9.07
CA PRO A 160 -3.96 12.11 10.28
C PRO A 160 -3.94 10.94 11.27
N GLY A 161 -2.75 10.61 11.78
CA GLY A 161 -2.60 9.70 12.91
C GLY A 161 -3.06 10.35 14.22
N TYR A 162 -3.22 9.53 15.25
CA TYR A 162 -3.40 10.00 16.63
C TYR A 162 -2.22 10.89 17.06
N VAL A 163 -1.00 10.47 16.72
CA VAL A 163 0.22 11.28 16.84
C VAL A 163 1.04 11.14 15.56
N ILE A 164 1.61 12.27 15.10
CA ILE A 164 2.66 12.30 14.08
C ILE A 164 3.85 13.06 14.67
N ALA A 165 4.89 12.33 15.07
CA ALA A 165 6.06 12.90 15.73
C ALA A 165 7.25 12.99 14.76
N PRO A 166 7.89 14.15 14.61
CA PRO A 166 9.17 14.24 13.90
C PRO A 166 10.26 13.51 14.70
N VAL A 167 11.10 12.75 14.00
CA VAL A 167 12.24 12.02 14.57
C VAL A 167 13.49 12.48 13.84
N GLU A 168 14.23 13.40 14.46
CA GLU A 168 15.36 14.07 13.81
C GLU A 168 16.57 13.15 13.62
N LYS A 169 16.89 12.35 14.64
CA LYS A 169 18.14 11.56 14.72
C LYS A 169 17.90 10.04 14.84
N GLY A 170 16.78 9.57 14.31
CA GLY A 170 16.36 8.16 14.40
C GLY A 170 15.89 7.70 15.78
N ARG A 171 16.18 8.42 16.87
CA ARG A 171 15.77 8.06 18.25
C ARG A 171 14.53 8.83 18.68
N PHE A 172 13.61 8.16 19.37
CA PHE A 172 12.39 8.78 19.88
C PHE A 172 11.99 8.25 21.26
N ARG A 173 11.23 9.08 21.99
CA ARG A 173 10.47 8.70 23.18
C ARG A 173 9.15 9.44 23.16
N LEU A 174 8.04 8.73 23.23
CA LEU A 174 6.70 9.27 23.12
C LEU A 174 5.84 8.75 24.27
N ARG A 175 5.31 9.67 25.09
CA ARG A 175 4.31 9.31 26.11
C ARG A 175 2.99 9.02 25.42
N LEU A 176 2.40 7.88 25.76
CA LEU A 176 1.08 7.48 25.29
C LEU A 176 0.28 7.00 26.50
N PRO A 177 -1.01 7.34 26.61
CA PRO A 177 -1.85 6.75 27.65
C PRO A 177 -1.96 5.23 27.44
N PRO A 178 -2.36 4.46 28.47
CA PRO A 178 -2.64 3.05 28.29
C PRO A 178 -3.63 2.81 27.16
N GLY A 179 -3.34 1.86 26.27
CA GLY A 179 -4.12 1.63 25.06
C GLY A 179 -3.41 0.75 24.04
N GLU A 180 -4.10 0.51 22.92
CA GLU A 180 -3.61 -0.27 21.79
C GLU A 180 -3.28 0.66 20.61
N TYR A 181 -2.08 0.52 20.05
CA TYR A 181 -1.54 1.43 19.05
C TYR A 181 -0.92 0.70 17.86
N TRP A 182 -1.10 1.25 16.67
CA TRP A 182 -0.41 0.84 15.45
C TRP A 182 0.63 1.88 15.08
N ILE A 183 1.87 1.42 14.90
CA ILE A 183 3.05 2.25 14.74
C ILE A 183 3.65 2.06 13.35
N LEU A 184 3.96 3.17 12.70
CA LEU A 184 4.62 3.19 11.40
C LEU A 184 5.73 4.24 11.39
N ALA A 185 6.78 3.98 10.62
CA ALA A 185 7.80 4.98 10.30
C ALA A 185 7.70 5.37 8.83
N ARG A 186 7.79 6.67 8.54
CA ARG A 186 7.82 7.18 7.16
C ARG A 186 8.87 8.28 7.02
N LYS A 187 9.67 8.23 5.97
CA LYS A 187 10.51 9.34 5.51
C LYS A 187 10.31 9.52 4.02
N ARG A 188 9.84 10.69 3.64
CA ARG A 188 9.68 11.07 2.25
C ARG A 188 10.96 11.72 1.74
N ALA A 189 11.43 11.34 0.56
CA ALA A 189 12.62 11.90 -0.06
C ALA A 189 12.45 13.41 -0.31
N ALA A 190 11.26 13.81 -0.75
CA ALA A 190 10.87 15.22 -0.90
C ALA A 190 10.63 15.94 0.45
N GLY A 191 10.68 15.22 1.57
CA GLY A 191 10.34 15.73 2.89
C GLY A 191 8.83 15.80 3.15
N GLY A 192 8.47 16.34 4.32
CA GLY A 192 7.08 16.49 4.74
C GLY A 192 6.47 15.26 5.41
N ARG A 193 5.39 15.53 6.16
CA ARG A 193 4.68 14.56 7.02
C ARG A 193 3.37 14.05 6.43
N PHE A 194 2.97 14.48 5.25
CA PHE A 194 1.71 14.08 4.61
C PHE A 194 1.96 13.62 3.18
N GLY A 195 1.00 12.88 2.63
CA GLY A 195 1.06 12.33 1.28
C GLY A 195 1.28 10.81 1.22
N PRO A 196 1.24 10.20 0.03
CA PRO A 196 1.57 8.80 -0.14
C PRO A 196 3.06 8.56 0.14
N ILE A 197 3.44 7.28 0.21
CA ILE A 197 4.84 6.85 0.13
C ILE A 197 5.16 6.67 -1.35
N GLU A 198 6.16 7.35 -1.85
CA GLU A 198 6.59 7.26 -3.24
C GLU A 198 7.80 6.33 -3.39
N ILE A 199 8.15 6.00 -4.63
CA ILE A 199 9.36 5.26 -4.93
C ILE A 199 10.57 6.05 -4.41
N GLY A 200 11.47 5.40 -3.68
CA GLY A 200 12.61 6.02 -3.03
C GLY A 200 12.34 6.53 -1.61
N ASP A 201 11.07 6.60 -1.18
CA ASP A 201 10.73 6.89 0.21
C ASP A 201 11.03 5.69 1.11
N TYR A 202 11.22 5.97 2.40
CA TYR A 202 11.44 4.96 3.43
C TYR A 202 10.14 4.76 4.19
N PHE A 203 9.78 3.50 4.38
CA PHE A 203 8.56 3.13 5.06
C PHE A 203 8.77 1.81 5.81
N ASN A 204 8.18 1.69 6.99
CA ASN A 204 7.78 0.36 7.48
C ASN A 204 6.61 0.43 8.46
N PHE A 205 5.91 -0.70 8.53
CA PHE A 205 4.96 -1.05 9.57
C PHE A 205 5.72 -1.81 10.66
N TYR A 206 5.57 -1.42 11.92
CA TYR A 206 6.25 -2.11 13.01
C TYR A 206 5.80 -3.58 13.11
N TYR A 207 6.75 -4.51 13.12
CA TYR A 207 6.47 -5.96 13.11
C TYR A 207 5.67 -6.42 14.33
N GLY A 208 5.80 -5.72 15.45
CA GLY A 208 5.10 -6.01 16.71
C GLY A 208 3.78 -5.25 16.86
N ASN A 209 3.20 -4.75 15.77
CA ASN A 209 1.89 -4.13 15.83
C ASN A 209 0.78 -5.20 16.03
N PRO A 210 -0.25 -4.88 16.83
CA PRO A 210 -0.41 -3.67 17.62
C PRO A 210 0.43 -3.68 18.91
N VAL A 211 0.92 -2.49 19.32
CA VAL A 211 1.58 -2.29 20.61
C VAL A 211 0.54 -1.98 21.68
N ARG A 212 0.51 -2.81 22.73
CA ARG A 212 -0.39 -2.64 23.87
C ARG A 212 0.37 -2.01 25.03
N VAL A 213 0.16 -0.73 25.25
CA VAL A 213 0.79 0.03 26.33
C VAL A 213 -0.07 -0.06 27.59
N GLY A 214 0.48 -0.58 28.68
CA GLY A 214 -0.14 -0.58 30.01
C GLY A 214 0.18 0.67 30.84
N GLU A 215 -0.39 0.74 32.04
CA GLU A 215 -0.12 1.82 33.00
C GLU A 215 1.31 1.73 33.53
N GLY A 216 2.08 2.82 33.40
CA GLY A 216 3.48 2.85 33.79
C GLY A 216 4.41 2.05 32.89
N GLU A 217 3.98 1.56 31.73
CA GLU A 217 4.84 0.77 30.84
C GLU A 217 5.50 1.61 29.76
N MET A 218 6.82 1.50 29.61
CA MET A 218 7.56 2.05 28.47
C MET A 218 7.98 0.92 27.53
N HIS A 219 7.35 0.85 26.37
CA HIS A 219 7.58 -0.21 25.39
C HIS A 219 8.73 0.13 24.44
N PRO A 220 9.78 -0.71 24.34
CA PRO A 220 10.82 -0.54 23.34
C PRO A 220 10.27 -0.89 21.94
N VAL A 221 10.57 -0.04 20.96
CA VAL A 221 10.11 -0.16 19.58
C VAL A 221 11.28 0.12 18.64
N HIS A 222 11.67 -0.90 17.87
CA HIS A 222 12.68 -0.77 16.81
C HIS A 222 12.02 -0.93 15.44
N ILE A 223 12.13 0.09 14.59
CA ILE A 223 11.56 0.08 13.24
C ILE A 223 12.69 0.22 12.21
N GLU A 224 13.16 -0.90 11.68
CA GLU A 224 13.99 -0.87 10.47
C GLU A 224 13.08 -0.53 9.29
N THR A 225 13.43 0.51 8.54
CA THR A 225 12.71 0.95 7.35
C THR A 225 13.26 0.28 6.10
N VAL A 226 12.40 0.18 5.08
CA VAL A 226 12.82 -0.25 3.74
C VAL A 226 12.46 0.83 2.73
N THR A 227 13.19 0.87 1.61
CA THR A 227 12.86 1.75 0.50
C THR A 227 11.73 1.15 -0.33
N ARG A 228 10.81 2.01 -0.80
CA ARG A 228 9.85 1.62 -1.82
C ARG A 228 10.56 1.55 -3.18
N LEU A 229 10.52 0.39 -3.85
CA LEU A 229 11.23 0.14 -5.12
C LEU A 229 10.26 -0.05 -6.29
N ASP A 230 10.58 0.54 -7.43
CA ASP A 230 9.82 0.46 -8.70
C ASP A 230 9.79 -0.96 -9.31
N MET A 231 10.90 -1.70 -9.18
CA MET A 231 11.07 -3.01 -9.82
C MET A 231 10.17 -4.11 -9.23
N LEU A 232 9.44 -3.82 -8.15
CA LEU A 232 8.57 -4.78 -7.48
C LEU A 232 7.12 -4.75 -8.00
N GLU A 233 6.79 -3.82 -8.92
CA GLU A 233 5.42 -3.56 -9.39
C GLU A 233 5.26 -3.66 -10.94
N LYS A 234 6.32 -4.03 -11.69
CA LYS A 234 6.30 -4.06 -13.17
C LYS A 234 5.71 -5.34 -13.74
N GLY A 235 4.40 -5.34 -14.02
CA GLY A 235 3.76 -6.29 -14.93
C GLY A 235 3.50 -5.69 -16.31
N ASP A 236 3.53 -6.51 -17.36
CA ASP A 236 3.13 -6.14 -18.74
C ASP A 236 1.60 -6.00 -18.91
N SER A 237 0.86 -5.89 -17.82
CA SER A 237 -0.60 -5.80 -17.84
C SER A 237 -1.05 -4.51 -18.55
N PRO A 238 -2.03 -4.59 -19.47
CA PRO A 238 -2.55 -3.40 -20.14
C PRO A 238 -3.13 -2.42 -19.12
N PHE A 239 -2.80 -1.13 -19.27
CA PHE A 239 -3.23 -0.07 -18.37
C PHE A 239 -4.74 -0.04 -18.22
N ARG A 240 -5.22 -0.03 -16.97
CA ARG A 240 -6.63 0.18 -16.62
C ARG A 240 -6.77 1.35 -15.66
N GLY A 241 -7.64 2.30 -15.99
CA GLY A 241 -7.79 3.54 -15.23
C GLY A 241 -8.11 4.75 -16.09
N VAL A 242 -7.68 5.93 -15.65
CA VAL A 242 -7.80 7.14 -16.45
C VAL A 242 -6.44 7.74 -16.72
N SER A 243 -6.25 8.28 -17.91
CA SER A 243 -5.05 9.02 -18.31
C SER A 243 -5.45 10.25 -19.09
N GLY A 244 -4.60 11.26 -19.15
CA GLY A 244 -4.86 12.47 -19.92
C GLY A 244 -3.85 13.54 -19.59
N ARG A 245 -4.21 14.79 -19.85
CA ARG A 245 -3.39 15.96 -19.59
C ARG A 245 -4.01 16.88 -18.54
N ILE A 246 -3.13 17.45 -17.73
CA ILE A 246 -3.46 18.59 -16.87
C ILE A 246 -3.07 19.85 -17.62
N LEU A 247 -4.03 20.74 -17.82
CA LEU A 247 -3.90 21.94 -18.65
C LEU A 247 -4.23 23.21 -17.83
N ASP A 248 -3.61 24.34 -18.14
CA ASP A 248 -3.99 25.64 -17.58
C ASP A 248 -5.18 26.27 -18.34
N SER A 249 -5.57 27.51 -17.98
CA SER A 249 -6.66 28.23 -18.65
C SER A 249 -6.40 28.55 -20.12
N GLU A 250 -5.14 28.51 -20.56
CA GLU A 250 -4.72 28.73 -21.94
C GLU A 250 -4.53 27.41 -22.72
N GLY A 251 -4.82 26.26 -22.08
CA GLY A 251 -4.66 24.94 -22.67
C GLY A 251 -3.20 24.44 -22.71
N ARG A 252 -2.29 25.07 -21.96
CA ARG A 252 -0.87 24.65 -21.87
C ARG A 252 -0.71 23.56 -20.81
N PRO A 253 0.20 22.60 -21.02
CA PRO A 253 0.45 21.53 -20.06
C PRO A 253 1.00 22.06 -18.73
N VAL A 254 0.53 21.46 -17.63
CA VAL A 254 0.96 21.79 -16.27
C VAL A 254 1.63 20.57 -15.63
N SER A 255 2.87 20.74 -15.20
CA SER A 255 3.67 19.72 -14.50
C SER A 255 3.46 19.80 -12.98
N GLY A 256 3.69 18.68 -12.28
CA GLY A 256 3.71 18.64 -10.83
C GLY A 256 2.33 18.54 -10.15
N VAL A 257 1.24 18.53 -10.91
CA VAL A 257 -0.13 18.45 -10.39
C VAL A 257 -0.58 16.99 -10.35
N ARG A 258 -1.37 16.60 -9.35
CA ARG A 258 -1.90 15.23 -9.22
C ARG A 258 -3.40 15.19 -9.47
N VAL A 259 -3.87 14.06 -10.00
CA VAL A 259 -5.30 13.76 -10.12
C VAL A 259 -5.73 12.83 -9.00
N PHE A 260 -6.79 13.20 -8.30
CA PHE A 260 -7.43 12.46 -7.23
C PHE A 260 -8.77 11.91 -7.69
N ALA A 261 -9.05 10.65 -7.36
CA ALA A 261 -10.33 10.00 -7.64
C ALA A 261 -11.16 9.83 -6.36
N TYR A 262 -12.44 10.15 -6.46
CA TYR A 262 -13.43 10.04 -5.40
C TYR A 262 -14.63 9.22 -5.87
N GLN A 263 -15.30 8.56 -4.92
CA GLN A 263 -16.61 7.93 -5.14
C GLN A 263 -17.77 8.87 -4.80
N ASP A 264 -17.52 9.92 -4.01
CA ASP A 264 -18.49 10.95 -3.67
C ASP A 264 -18.34 12.16 -4.63
N PRO A 265 -19.42 12.61 -5.29
CA PRO A 265 -19.39 13.79 -6.18
C PRO A 265 -18.93 15.09 -5.49
N ALA A 266 -19.08 15.21 -4.17
CA ALA A 266 -18.59 16.37 -3.43
C ALA A 266 -17.06 16.49 -3.49
N MET A 267 -16.35 15.37 -3.72
CA MET A 267 -14.89 15.25 -3.75
C MET A 267 -14.25 15.81 -2.46
N THR A 268 -14.84 15.44 -1.31
CA THR A 268 -14.38 15.83 0.02
C THR A 268 -13.71 14.66 0.73
N GLY A 269 -12.88 14.97 1.73
CA GLY A 269 -12.20 13.94 2.53
C GLY A 269 -11.03 13.26 1.80
N THR A 270 -10.78 12.00 2.16
CA THR A 270 -9.64 11.24 1.64
C THR A 270 -10.00 10.62 0.28
N PRO A 271 -9.24 10.89 -0.79
CA PRO A 271 -9.48 10.28 -2.09
C PRO A 271 -9.28 8.76 -2.05
N ALA A 272 -10.01 8.04 -2.91
CA ALA A 272 -9.90 6.59 -3.04
C ALA A 272 -8.58 6.19 -3.73
N ALA A 273 -8.13 6.99 -4.70
CA ALA A 273 -6.89 6.81 -5.43
C ALA A 273 -6.30 8.16 -5.88
N MET A 274 -5.02 8.21 -6.21
CA MET A 274 -4.34 9.39 -6.73
C MET A 274 -3.23 9.02 -7.72
N SER A 275 -2.95 9.91 -8.67
CA SER A 275 -1.85 9.73 -9.61
C SER A 275 -0.50 10.14 -9.03
N SER A 276 0.58 9.74 -9.70
CA SER A 276 1.85 10.47 -9.63
C SER A 276 1.68 11.92 -10.12
N PRO A 277 2.61 12.83 -9.82
CA PRO A 277 2.60 14.17 -10.40
C PRO A 277 2.62 14.10 -11.93
N SER A 278 1.93 15.02 -12.59
CA SER A 278 2.00 15.16 -14.04
C SER A 278 3.41 15.50 -14.52
N GLY A 279 3.77 14.99 -15.69
CA GLY A 279 5.05 15.29 -16.35
C GLY A 279 5.12 16.73 -16.89
N GLU A 280 6.27 17.10 -17.47
CA GLU A 280 6.46 18.39 -18.15
C GLU A 280 5.48 18.61 -19.32
N ASP A 281 5.00 17.52 -19.91
CA ASP A 281 3.98 17.50 -20.96
C ASP A 281 2.53 17.49 -20.43
N GLY A 282 2.36 17.61 -19.11
CA GLY A 282 1.08 17.58 -18.42
C GLY A 282 0.47 16.18 -18.34
N LEU A 283 1.12 15.14 -18.85
CA LEU A 283 0.57 13.79 -18.86
C LEU A 283 0.49 13.22 -17.46
N TYR A 284 -0.62 12.55 -17.17
CA TYR A 284 -0.81 11.77 -15.96
C TYR A 284 -1.43 10.41 -16.28
N ARG A 285 -1.20 9.46 -15.37
CA ARG A 285 -1.87 8.15 -15.35
C ARG A 285 -2.36 7.86 -13.95
N LEU A 286 -3.62 7.44 -13.85
CA LEU A 286 -4.28 7.08 -12.61
C LEU A 286 -4.92 5.70 -12.75
N PRO A 287 -4.27 4.64 -12.26
CA PRO A 287 -4.86 3.31 -12.18
C PRO A 287 -6.12 3.32 -11.32
N LEU A 288 -7.23 2.77 -11.82
CA LEU A 288 -8.52 2.72 -11.11
C LEU A 288 -9.23 1.41 -11.36
N SER A 289 -10.19 1.09 -10.48
CA SER A 289 -11.04 -0.08 -10.65
C SER A 289 -12.31 0.23 -11.43
N ALA A 290 -12.96 -0.81 -11.94
CA ALA A 290 -14.27 -0.72 -12.58
C ALA A 290 -15.41 -0.28 -11.63
N GLN A 291 -15.12 0.00 -10.35
CA GLN A 291 -16.09 0.38 -9.34
C GLN A 291 -16.40 1.89 -9.38
N GLY A 292 -16.87 2.36 -10.55
CA GLY A 292 -17.43 3.71 -10.67
C GLY A 292 -18.80 3.85 -9.96
N PRO A 293 -19.36 5.07 -9.94
CA PRO A 293 -18.87 6.26 -10.64
C PRO A 293 -17.67 6.92 -9.95
N TRP A 294 -16.71 7.40 -10.75
CA TRP A 294 -15.51 8.12 -10.31
C TRP A 294 -15.59 9.61 -10.61
N TYR A 295 -15.18 10.42 -9.64
CA TYR A 295 -15.11 11.88 -9.72
C TYR A 295 -13.67 12.34 -9.57
N PHE A 296 -13.24 13.30 -10.40
CA PHE A 296 -11.83 13.69 -10.50
C PHE A 296 -11.57 15.14 -10.14
N LEU A 297 -10.57 15.33 -9.29
CA LEU A 297 -10.05 16.62 -8.86
C LEU A 297 -8.55 16.63 -9.12
N ALA A 298 -8.03 17.60 -9.86
CA ALA A 298 -6.61 17.84 -10.04
C ALA A 298 -6.15 18.94 -9.08
N ARG A 299 -5.06 18.73 -8.32
CA ARG A 299 -4.48 19.75 -7.41
C ARG A 299 -2.99 19.53 -7.15
N GLU A 300 -2.29 20.58 -6.74
CA GLU A 300 -0.88 20.51 -6.32
C GLU A 300 -0.72 19.90 -4.92
N SER A 301 -1.54 20.31 -3.95
CA SER A 301 -1.33 19.95 -2.55
C SER A 301 -2.03 18.65 -2.15
N LEU A 302 -1.38 17.91 -1.24
CA LEU A 302 -1.88 16.65 -0.68
C LEU A 302 -2.64 16.91 0.63
N GLY A 303 -3.97 16.89 0.54
CA GLY A 303 -4.87 17.04 1.69
C GLY A 303 -4.96 18.47 2.23
N GLY A 304 -5.86 18.68 3.20
CA GLY A 304 -6.16 20.00 3.75
C GLY A 304 -7.02 20.89 2.82
N PRO A 305 -7.41 22.08 3.29
CA PRO A 305 -8.04 23.09 2.42
C PRO A 305 -7.04 23.55 1.35
N ALA A 306 -7.56 24.06 0.22
CA ALA A 306 -6.70 24.62 -0.82
C ALA A 306 -5.84 25.76 -0.25
N GLY A 307 -4.55 25.76 -0.55
CA GLY A 307 -3.68 26.88 -0.25
C GLY A 307 -4.02 28.12 -1.08
N PRO A 308 -3.64 29.33 -0.62
CA PRO A 308 -3.60 30.50 -1.48
C PRO A 308 -2.76 30.18 -2.72
N ASP A 309 -3.26 30.57 -3.89
CA ASP A 309 -2.61 30.37 -5.19
C ASP A 309 -2.45 28.91 -5.67
N GLU A 310 -2.96 27.92 -4.93
CA GLU A 310 -2.87 26.50 -5.32
C GLU A 310 -3.60 26.23 -6.64
N LEU A 311 -2.93 25.58 -7.59
CA LEU A 311 -3.58 25.11 -8.81
C LEU A 311 -4.55 23.99 -8.48
N GLN A 312 -5.81 24.18 -8.86
CA GLN A 312 -6.84 23.13 -8.75
C GLN A 312 -7.86 23.18 -9.88
N GLY A 313 -8.45 22.02 -10.17
CA GLY A 313 -9.42 21.85 -11.25
C GLY A 313 -10.29 20.62 -11.05
N ARG A 314 -11.59 20.74 -11.30
CA ARG A 314 -12.51 19.58 -11.29
C ARG A 314 -12.76 19.15 -12.73
N TYR A 315 -12.72 17.85 -12.99
CA TYR A 315 -13.16 17.35 -14.29
C TYR A 315 -14.60 17.81 -14.57
N GLN A 316 -14.82 18.36 -15.77
CA GLN A 316 -16.09 18.98 -16.19
C GLN A 316 -16.68 20.04 -15.23
N GLY A 317 -15.85 20.76 -14.48
CA GLY A 317 -16.31 21.89 -13.67
C GLY A 317 -17.09 21.51 -12.41
N GLY A 318 -17.07 20.24 -11.99
CA GLY A 318 -17.60 19.79 -10.69
C GLY A 318 -19.07 19.38 -10.68
N ALA A 319 -19.82 19.58 -11.76
CA ALA A 319 -21.21 19.09 -11.93
C ALA A 319 -21.31 17.91 -12.91
N GLY A 320 -20.17 17.39 -13.39
CA GLY A 320 -20.13 16.24 -14.30
C GLY A 320 -20.65 14.96 -13.64
N SER A 321 -21.33 14.14 -14.43
CA SER A 321 -21.63 12.75 -14.06
C SER A 321 -20.32 11.98 -13.90
N GLY A 322 -20.16 11.24 -12.80
CA GLY A 322 -18.96 10.46 -12.57
C GLY A 322 -18.75 9.42 -13.67
N LEU A 323 -17.49 9.10 -13.96
CA LEU A 323 -17.13 8.18 -15.03
C LEU A 323 -17.11 6.74 -14.52
N ASN A 324 -17.56 5.80 -15.36
CA ASN A 324 -17.50 4.37 -15.06
C ASN A 324 -16.47 3.70 -15.96
N LEU A 325 -15.57 2.95 -15.35
CA LEU A 325 -14.70 2.01 -16.06
C LEU A 325 -15.42 0.66 -16.15
N SER A 326 -15.24 -0.06 -17.25
CA SER A 326 -15.82 -1.40 -17.43
C SER A 326 -14.80 -2.36 -18.05
N SER A 327 -15.16 -3.63 -18.20
CA SER A 327 -14.33 -4.57 -18.96
C SER A 327 -14.21 -4.19 -20.44
N GLU A 328 -15.23 -3.55 -21.01
CA GLU A 328 -15.24 -3.07 -22.39
C GLU A 328 -14.48 -1.75 -22.56
N ASN A 329 -14.53 -0.87 -21.56
CA ASN A 329 -13.79 0.38 -21.49
C ASN A 329 -12.92 0.40 -20.24
N PRO A 330 -11.82 -0.39 -20.22
CA PRO A 330 -10.97 -0.53 -19.04
C PRO A 330 -10.08 0.71 -18.81
N SER A 331 -9.95 1.58 -19.81
CA SER A 331 -9.22 2.83 -19.73
C SER A 331 -9.99 3.98 -20.41
N LEU A 332 -9.97 5.17 -19.81
CA LEU A 332 -10.57 6.38 -20.38
C LEU A 332 -9.57 7.53 -20.46
N GLU A 333 -9.74 8.39 -21.46
CA GLU A 333 -8.99 9.64 -21.58
C GLU A 333 -9.74 10.78 -20.86
N VAL A 334 -9.05 11.48 -19.96
CA VAL A 334 -9.63 12.51 -19.09
C VAL A 334 -8.66 13.68 -18.98
N ASP A 335 -9.00 14.79 -19.64
CA ASP A 335 -8.25 16.04 -19.50
C ASP A 335 -8.87 16.93 -18.42
N ILE A 336 -8.03 17.54 -17.58
CA ILE A 336 -8.48 18.39 -16.48
C ILE A 336 -7.80 19.75 -16.57
N HIS A 337 -8.61 20.81 -16.61
CA HIS A 337 -8.11 22.18 -16.58
C HIS A 337 -8.00 22.68 -15.14
N VAL A 338 -6.85 23.23 -14.78
CA VAL A 338 -6.56 23.77 -13.45
C VAL A 338 -6.38 25.29 -13.49
N ARG A 339 -6.67 25.93 -12.35
CA ARG A 339 -6.47 27.35 -12.12
C ARG A 339 -6.07 27.59 -10.68
N SER A 340 -5.32 28.65 -10.44
CA SER A 340 -4.95 29.10 -9.09
C SER A 340 -6.22 29.48 -8.30
N SER A 341 -6.33 29.03 -7.04
CA SER A 341 -7.32 29.57 -6.11
C SER A 341 -6.94 30.98 -5.69
N MET A 342 -7.82 31.95 -6.01
CA MET A 342 -7.79 33.30 -5.45
C MET A 342 -7.99 33.32 -3.94
#